data_AF-A0A0G2DRJ8-F1
#
_entry.id   AF-A0A0G2DRJ8-F1
#
_cell.length_a   1.000
_cell.length_b   1.000
_cell.length_c   1.000
_cell.angle_alpha   90.00
_cell.angle_beta   90.00
_cell.angle_gamma   90.00
#
_symmetry.space_group_name_H-M   'P 1'
#
loop_
_entity.id
_entity.type
_entity.pdbx_description
1 polymer ?
#
loop_
_entity_poly.entity_id
_entity_poly.type
_entity_poly.pdbx_seq_one_letter_code
_entity_poly.pdbx_strand_id
1 'polypeptide(L)'
;MFYPAYVDLAAAFFYPLGNTPAACLTQHLPPELPARVLALGCGDARNVLFTAYCEAARADARPIDITSCDLQRAVIARNILLFSLILDDRDGRNQHAIWSIYYHQFLDSASFELLQRHAKTLTETSSSLDEWHRGPHGSCLRVCDSATLAAVHEVWLSYVNADARPSRAEFERAKQAQEAIGGAGINYWRSGTTDGPGATAKTDVPNPMFSGQMDNLTLHYGTDPLLGFHLATAYLPLTHASPLNPNQVQHGLGLDPLVKTARLQFEACGIVGLTCQTH
;
A
#
# COMPACT_ATOMS: atom_id res chain seq x y z
N MET A 1 -38.02 -9.64 -23.05
CA MET A 1 -37.72 -8.33 -22.43
C MET A 1 -36.46 -8.53 -21.59
N PHE A 2 -35.29 -8.19 -22.14
CA PHE A 2 -34.02 -8.28 -21.42
C PHE A 2 -33.91 -7.05 -20.52
N TYR A 3 -34.06 -7.23 -19.21
CA TYR A 3 -33.58 -6.22 -18.27
C TYR A 3 -32.05 -6.29 -18.28
N PRO A 4 -31.34 -5.15 -18.43
CA PRO A 4 -29.91 -5.14 -18.19
C PRO A 4 -29.67 -5.63 -16.77
N ALA A 5 -28.82 -6.65 -16.61
CA ALA A 5 -28.40 -7.10 -15.30
C ALA A 5 -27.79 -5.90 -14.57
N TYR A 6 -28.35 -5.53 -13.42
CA TYR A 6 -27.72 -4.57 -12.53
C TYR A 6 -26.44 -5.22 -12.01
N VAL A 7 -25.31 -4.84 -12.61
CA VAL A 7 -24.00 -5.16 -12.05
C VAL A 7 -23.71 -4.05 -11.05
N ASP A 8 -23.63 -4.39 -9.77
CA ASP A 8 -23.10 -3.48 -8.78
C ASP A 8 -21.60 -3.28 -9.07
N LEU A 9 -21.31 -2.25 -9.87
CA LEU A 9 -19.96 -1.91 -10.28
C LEU A 9 -19.08 -1.55 -9.07
N ALA A 10 -19.65 -1.04 -7.97
CA ALA A 10 -18.89 -0.72 -6.76
C ALA A 10 -18.45 -1.99 -6.02
N ALA A 11 -19.28 -3.03 -6.01
CA ALA A 11 -18.91 -4.36 -5.50
C ALA A 11 -18.00 -5.16 -6.46
N ALA A 12 -17.93 -4.79 -7.74
CA ALA A 12 -17.12 -5.47 -8.75
C ALA A 12 -15.68 -4.94 -8.85
N PHE A 13 -15.41 -3.71 -8.40
CA PHE A 13 -14.10 -3.08 -8.51
C PHE A 13 -13.25 -3.22 -7.24
N PHE A 14 -11.97 -3.54 -7.42
CA PHE A 14 -10.95 -3.50 -6.40
C PHE A 14 -10.24 -2.14 -6.39
N TYR A 15 -10.19 -1.49 -5.23
CA TYR A 15 -9.52 -0.20 -5.03
C TYR A 15 -8.29 -0.36 -4.15
N PRO A 16 -7.20 -0.94 -4.67
CA PRO A 16 -6.00 -1.19 -3.87
C PRO A 16 -5.23 0.07 -3.49
N LEU A 17 -5.45 1.17 -4.21
CA LEU A 17 -4.73 2.43 -4.10
C LEU A 17 -5.72 3.58 -4.10
N GLY A 18 -5.45 4.60 -3.28
CA GLY A 18 -6.23 5.82 -3.22
C GLY A 18 -5.97 6.72 -4.42
N ASN A 19 -7.02 7.39 -4.89
CA ASN A 19 -6.98 8.29 -6.05
C ASN A 19 -6.99 9.78 -5.69
N THR A 20 -6.75 10.10 -4.42
CA THR A 20 -6.62 11.48 -3.93
C THR A 20 -5.35 11.61 -3.11
N PRO A 21 -4.76 12.82 -2.97
CA PRO A 21 -3.62 13.01 -2.09
C PRO A 21 -3.97 12.67 -0.63
N ALA A 22 -3.01 12.14 0.12
CA ALA A 22 -3.19 11.80 1.52
C ALA A 22 -3.76 12.97 2.34
N ALA A 23 -4.66 12.64 3.28
CA ALA A 23 -5.20 13.59 4.24
C ALA A 23 -4.63 13.28 5.63
N CYS A 24 -4.27 14.32 6.37
CA CYS A 24 -3.88 14.18 7.77
C CYS A 24 -5.16 14.07 8.62
N LEU A 25 -5.40 12.88 9.17
CA LEU A 25 -6.63 12.54 9.89
C LEU A 25 -6.79 13.31 11.21
N THR A 26 -5.72 13.95 11.67
CA THR A 26 -5.64 14.67 12.93
C THR A 26 -5.53 16.19 12.75
N GLN A 27 -5.53 16.69 11.50
CA GLN A 27 -5.30 18.12 11.19
C GLN A 27 -6.32 19.10 11.80
N HIS A 28 -7.50 18.60 12.18
CA HIS A 28 -8.57 19.39 12.79
C HIS A 28 -8.75 19.09 14.30
N LEU A 29 -7.87 18.26 14.88
CA LEU A 29 -7.93 17.92 16.29
C LEU A 29 -6.96 18.80 17.09
N PRO A 30 -7.34 19.30 18.27
CA PRO A 30 -6.43 20.02 19.16
C PRO A 30 -5.16 19.20 19.42
N PRO A 31 -3.96 19.76 19.23
CA PRO A 31 -2.71 19.01 19.28
C PRO A 31 -2.40 18.42 20.65
N GLU A 32 -2.91 19.01 21.72
CA GLU A 32 -2.65 18.61 23.11
C GLU A 32 -3.46 17.37 23.54
N LEU A 33 -4.42 16.93 22.70
CA LEU A 33 -5.31 15.82 23.01
C LEU A 33 -4.93 14.55 22.24
N PRO A 34 -4.98 13.37 22.87
CA PRO A 34 -4.87 12.09 22.17
C PRO A 34 -5.89 12.00 21.03
N ALA A 35 -5.46 11.48 19.88
CA ALA A 35 -6.33 11.33 18.72
C ALA A 35 -6.89 9.90 18.66
N ARG A 36 -8.21 9.76 18.69
CA ARG A 36 -8.91 8.50 18.42
C ARG A 36 -9.79 8.68 17.19
N VAL A 37 -9.44 7.99 16.10
CA VAL A 37 -10.04 8.19 14.78
C VAL A 37 -10.67 6.89 14.30
N LEU A 38 -11.93 6.97 13.85
CA LEU A 38 -12.58 5.91 13.09
C LEU A 38 -12.59 6.31 11.61
N ALA A 39 -11.85 5.57 10.78
CA ALA A 39 -11.77 5.80 9.34
C ALA A 39 -12.65 4.79 8.59
N LEU A 40 -13.84 5.21 8.14
CA LEU A 40 -14.78 4.38 7.39
C LEU A 40 -14.50 4.47 5.89
N GLY A 41 -14.40 3.32 5.22
CA GLY A 41 -13.93 3.27 3.83
C GLY A 41 -12.50 3.77 3.76
N CYS A 42 -11.63 3.24 4.63
CA CYS A 42 -10.29 3.78 4.84
C CYS A 42 -9.45 3.76 3.55
N GLY A 43 -9.75 2.83 2.63
CA GLY A 43 -8.95 2.63 1.44
C GLY A 43 -7.53 2.21 1.80
N ASP A 44 -6.56 2.70 1.03
CA ASP A 44 -5.15 2.39 1.19
C ASP A 44 -4.48 3.09 2.39
N ALA A 45 -3.25 2.72 2.68
CA ALA A 45 -2.51 3.11 3.87
C ALA A 45 -2.07 4.58 3.91
N ARG A 46 -2.23 5.33 2.80
CA ARG A 46 -1.63 6.67 2.62
C ARG A 46 -2.04 7.67 3.71
N ASN A 47 -3.31 7.65 4.12
CA ASN A 47 -3.83 8.60 5.12
C ASN A 47 -3.25 8.30 6.50
N VAL A 48 -3.11 7.02 6.85
CA VAL A 48 -2.49 6.59 8.11
C VAL A 48 -1.02 6.96 8.13
N LEU A 49 -0.26 6.62 7.08
CA LEU A 49 1.16 6.94 6.98
C LEU A 49 1.43 8.46 7.03
N PHE A 50 0.66 9.24 6.28
CA PHE A 50 0.81 10.70 6.27
C PHE A 50 0.43 11.34 7.60
N THR A 51 -0.61 10.83 8.27
CA THR A 51 -0.98 11.26 9.62
C THR A 51 0.16 10.96 10.60
N ALA A 52 0.70 9.74 10.56
CA ALA A 52 1.77 9.32 11.44
C ALA A 52 3.03 10.18 11.25
N TYR A 53 3.39 10.49 9.99
CA TYR A 53 4.46 11.43 9.66
C TYR A 53 4.24 12.84 10.22
N CYS A 54 3.05 13.41 10.00
CA CYS A 54 2.71 14.76 10.47
C CYS A 54 2.85 14.88 12.00
N GLU A 55 2.52 13.80 12.71
CA GLU A 55 2.50 13.77 14.17
C GLU A 55 3.89 13.46 14.75
N ALA A 56 4.67 12.60 14.11
CA ALA A 56 6.06 12.32 14.48
C ALA A 56 6.98 13.56 14.33
N ALA A 57 6.64 14.48 13.42
CA ALA A 57 7.36 15.74 13.24
C ALA A 57 7.15 16.75 14.38
N ARG A 58 6.22 16.48 15.32
CA ARG A 58 5.91 17.37 16.44
C ARG A 58 6.80 17.08 17.65
N ALA A 59 7.24 18.14 18.33
CA ALA A 59 8.00 18.02 19.59
C ALA A 59 7.16 17.44 20.74
N ASP A 60 5.84 17.56 20.66
CA ASP A 60 4.82 17.11 21.61
C ASP A 60 3.92 16.02 20.96
N ALA A 61 4.53 15.05 20.27
CA ALA A 61 3.80 14.00 19.57
C ALA A 61 2.73 13.35 20.46
N ARG A 62 1.46 13.50 20.07
CA ARG A 62 0.32 12.93 20.80
C ARG A 62 0.16 11.43 20.51
N PRO A 63 -0.40 10.65 21.44
CA PRO A 63 -0.85 9.29 21.15
C PRO A 63 -1.95 9.29 20.09
N ILE A 64 -1.88 8.35 19.15
CA ILE A 64 -2.84 8.19 18.05
C ILE A 64 -3.33 6.75 18.01
N ASP A 65 -4.65 6.59 17.96
CA ASP A 65 -5.36 5.33 17.75
C ASP A 65 -6.29 5.49 16.54
N ILE A 66 -5.97 4.84 15.43
CA ILE A 66 -6.77 4.87 14.20
C ILE A 66 -7.39 3.48 13.98
N THR A 67 -8.70 3.39 14.14
CA THR A 67 -9.47 2.21 13.71
C THR A 67 -9.86 2.38 12.25
N SER A 68 -9.27 1.56 11.38
CA SER A 68 -9.52 1.58 9.93
C SER A 68 -10.54 0.51 9.55
N CYS A 69 -11.59 0.90 8.83
CA CYS A 69 -12.64 0.01 8.35
C CYS A 69 -12.76 0.09 6.84
N ASP A 70 -12.83 -1.06 6.18
CA ASP A 70 -13.09 -1.16 4.75
C ASP A 70 -14.02 -2.34 4.46
N LEU A 71 -14.76 -2.27 3.36
CA LEU A 71 -15.60 -3.37 2.90
C LEU A 71 -14.75 -4.52 2.36
N GLN A 72 -13.57 -4.21 1.80
CA GLN A 72 -12.74 -5.17 1.09
C GLN A 72 -11.68 -5.75 2.02
N ARG A 73 -11.79 -7.05 2.34
CA ARG A 73 -10.78 -7.76 3.16
C ARG A 73 -9.38 -7.67 2.55
N ALA A 74 -9.28 -7.64 1.22
CA ALA A 74 -8.02 -7.47 0.51
C ALA A 74 -7.35 -6.10 0.78
N VAL A 75 -8.13 -5.03 0.94
CA VAL A 75 -7.61 -3.71 1.30
C VAL A 75 -7.02 -3.74 2.72
N ILE A 76 -7.77 -4.30 3.68
CA ILE A 76 -7.31 -4.43 5.07
C ILE A 76 -6.03 -5.27 5.15
N ALA A 77 -6.02 -6.44 4.49
CA ALA A 77 -4.88 -7.35 4.48
C ALA A 77 -3.61 -6.70 3.89
N ARG A 78 -3.74 -5.95 2.80
CA ARG A 78 -2.65 -5.20 2.17
C ARG A 78 -2.10 -4.11 3.09
N ASN A 79 -2.97 -3.37 3.77
CA ASN A 79 -2.56 -2.30 4.67
C ASN A 79 -1.78 -2.85 5.86
N ILE A 80 -2.29 -3.91 6.51
CA ILE A 80 -1.58 -4.57 7.62
C ILE A 80 -0.24 -5.14 7.15
N LEU A 81 -0.18 -5.74 5.96
CA LEU A 81 1.06 -6.25 5.38
C LEU A 81 2.09 -5.12 5.17
N LEU A 82 1.66 -3.98 4.63
CA LEU A 82 2.52 -2.82 4.47
C LEU A 82 3.03 -2.28 5.82
N PHE A 83 2.14 -2.07 6.79
CA PHE A 83 2.51 -1.54 8.10
C PHE A 83 3.50 -2.48 8.82
N SER A 84 3.27 -3.78 8.76
CA SER A 84 4.16 -4.77 9.38
C SER A 84 5.53 -4.83 8.70
N LEU A 85 5.61 -4.73 7.36
CA LEU A 85 6.89 -4.60 6.64
C LEU A 85 7.65 -3.34 7.08
N ILE A 86 6.95 -2.20 7.22
CA ILE A 86 7.55 -0.94 7.67
C ILE A 86 8.07 -1.06 9.11
N LEU A 87 7.31 -1.69 10.01
CA LEU A 87 7.71 -1.92 11.41
C LEU A 87 8.96 -2.79 11.52
N ASP A 88 9.13 -3.75 10.61
CA ASP A 88 10.29 -4.65 10.58
C ASP A 88 11.51 -4.01 9.89
N ASP A 89 11.32 -3.09 8.95
CA ASP A 89 12.39 -2.41 8.20
C ASP A 89 13.01 -1.21 8.94
N ARG A 90 13.44 -1.42 10.19
CA ARG A 90 13.96 -0.37 11.08
C ARG A 90 15.16 0.41 10.52
N ASP A 91 15.97 -0.24 9.68
CA ASP A 91 17.15 0.36 9.07
C ASP A 91 16.86 1.01 7.69
N GLY A 92 15.61 0.95 7.21
CA GLY A 92 15.23 1.46 5.88
C GLY A 92 15.88 0.69 4.72
N ARG A 93 16.30 -0.56 4.91
CA ARG A 93 17.05 -1.34 3.91
C ARG A 93 16.16 -1.95 2.82
N ASN A 94 14.86 -2.10 3.10
CA ASN A 94 13.91 -2.74 2.20
C ASN A 94 12.93 -1.76 1.57
N GLN A 95 13.07 -0.44 1.77
CA GLN A 95 12.13 0.58 1.27
C GLN A 95 11.76 0.41 -0.21
N HIS A 96 12.74 0.10 -1.06
CA HIS A 96 12.49 -0.18 -2.49
C HIS A 96 11.58 -1.39 -2.69
N ALA A 97 11.88 -2.52 -2.03
CA ALA A 97 11.08 -3.73 -2.14
C ALA A 97 9.69 -3.54 -1.54
N ILE A 98 9.57 -2.84 -0.41
CA ILE A 98 8.29 -2.52 0.23
C ILE A 98 7.43 -1.63 -0.70
N TRP A 99 8.04 -0.62 -1.32
CA TRP A 99 7.38 0.20 -2.34
C TRP A 99 6.87 -0.66 -3.51
N SER A 100 7.73 -1.51 -4.08
CA SER A 100 7.35 -2.39 -5.19
C SER A 100 6.22 -3.32 -4.79
N ILE A 101 6.32 -3.96 -3.61
CA ILE A 101 5.29 -4.82 -3.04
C ILE A 101 3.96 -4.07 -2.99
N TYR A 102 3.90 -2.86 -2.44
CA TYR A 102 2.62 -2.19 -2.26
C TYR A 102 2.05 -1.53 -3.53
N TYR A 103 2.91 -0.97 -4.38
CA TYR A 103 2.50 -0.10 -5.49
C TYR A 103 2.69 -0.68 -6.88
N HIS A 104 3.37 -1.83 -7.07
CA HIS A 104 3.56 -2.42 -8.40
C HIS A 104 2.66 -3.63 -8.62
N GLN A 105 2.11 -3.74 -9.82
CA GLN A 105 1.32 -4.89 -10.28
C GLN A 105 2.21 -6.09 -10.62
N PHE A 106 3.49 -5.84 -10.89
CA PHE A 106 4.51 -6.86 -11.14
C PHE A 106 5.74 -6.63 -10.27
N LEU A 107 6.31 -7.71 -9.77
CA LEU A 107 7.44 -7.71 -8.86
C LEU A 107 8.67 -8.33 -9.52
N ASP A 108 9.84 -7.89 -9.09
CA ASP A 108 11.06 -8.68 -9.24
C ASP A 108 11.06 -9.85 -8.23
N SER A 109 11.92 -10.84 -8.48
CA SER A 109 11.97 -12.05 -7.65
C SER A 109 12.28 -11.74 -6.18
N ALA A 110 13.14 -10.76 -5.89
CA ALA A 110 13.51 -10.43 -4.51
C ALA A 110 12.33 -9.83 -3.73
N SER A 111 11.56 -8.94 -4.37
CA SER A 111 10.36 -8.32 -3.81
C SER A 111 9.24 -9.34 -3.63
N PHE A 112 9.08 -10.27 -4.58
CA PHE A 112 8.12 -11.37 -4.46
C PHE A 112 8.48 -12.34 -3.32
N GLU A 113 9.75 -12.73 -3.20
CA GLU A 113 10.22 -13.57 -2.10
C GLU A 113 10.03 -12.89 -0.73
N LEU A 114 10.27 -11.57 -0.66
CA LEU A 114 9.99 -10.79 0.55
C LEU A 114 8.49 -10.81 0.88
N LEU A 115 7.61 -10.58 -0.10
CA LEU A 115 6.16 -10.65 0.08
C LEU A 115 5.71 -12.01 0.62
N GLN A 116 6.11 -13.11 -0.03
CA GLN A 116 5.71 -14.45 0.40
C GLN A 116 6.22 -14.79 1.80
N ARG A 117 7.49 -14.49 2.08
CA ARG A 117 8.09 -14.74 3.40
C ARG A 117 7.37 -13.96 4.49
N HIS A 118 7.06 -12.69 4.24
CA HIS A 118 6.38 -11.84 5.21
C HIS A 118 4.93 -12.24 5.42
N ALA A 119 4.20 -12.53 4.32
CA ALA A 119 2.83 -13.06 4.41
C ALA A 119 2.79 -14.38 5.21
N LYS A 120 3.78 -15.25 5.05
CA LYS A 120 3.90 -16.48 5.84
C LYS A 120 4.01 -16.18 7.34
N THR A 121 4.87 -15.25 7.75
CA THR A 121 5.00 -14.82 9.15
C THR A 121 3.68 -14.28 9.71
N LEU A 122 2.94 -13.50 8.92
CA LEU A 122 1.62 -13.01 9.33
C LEU A 122 0.62 -14.17 9.50
N THR A 123 0.61 -15.16 8.61
CA THR A 123 -0.28 -16.34 8.75
C THR A 123 0.06 -17.18 9.98
N GLU A 124 1.35 -17.37 10.30
CA GLU A 124 1.80 -18.14 11.46
C GLU A 124 1.38 -17.52 12.81
N THR A 125 1.08 -16.21 12.83
CA THR A 125 0.73 -15.47 14.05
C THR A 125 -0.75 -15.06 14.12
N SER A 126 -1.56 -15.41 13.11
CA SER A 126 -2.96 -14.97 12.99
C SER A 126 -3.98 -16.10 13.07
N SER A 127 -3.64 -17.23 13.71
CA SER A 127 -4.57 -18.35 13.88
C SER A 127 -5.77 -18.01 14.78
N SER A 128 -5.60 -17.05 15.69
CA SER A 128 -6.64 -16.52 16.58
C SER A 128 -6.33 -15.07 16.96
N LEU A 129 -7.36 -14.33 17.43
CA LEU A 129 -7.17 -12.96 17.91
C LEU A 129 -6.16 -12.89 19.07
N ASP A 130 -6.22 -13.83 20.00
CA ASP A 130 -5.35 -13.85 21.17
C ASP A 130 -3.88 -14.11 20.80
N GLU A 131 -3.63 -14.94 19.79
CA GLU A 131 -2.28 -15.12 19.26
C GLU A 131 -1.81 -13.89 18.50
N TRP A 132 -2.66 -13.32 17.64
CA TRP A 132 -2.34 -12.12 16.88
C TRP A 132 -1.98 -10.95 17.79
N HIS A 133 -2.82 -10.66 18.79
CA HIS A 133 -2.63 -9.56 19.74
C HIS A 133 -1.38 -9.71 20.62
N ARG A 134 -0.92 -10.94 20.88
CA ARG A 134 0.34 -11.22 21.58
C ARG A 134 1.54 -11.28 20.64
N GLY A 135 1.29 -11.32 19.33
CA GLY A 135 2.31 -11.37 18.30
C GLY A 135 3.08 -10.06 18.12
N PRO A 136 4.21 -10.11 17.39
CA PRO A 136 5.10 -8.96 17.21
C PRO A 136 4.39 -7.79 16.51
N HIS A 137 3.51 -8.08 15.54
CA HIS A 137 2.79 -7.05 14.79
C HIS A 137 1.43 -6.72 15.40
N GLY A 138 0.67 -7.71 15.89
CA GLY A 138 -0.71 -7.49 16.34
C GLY A 138 -0.84 -6.78 17.70
N SER A 139 0.25 -6.61 18.43
CA SER A 139 0.32 -5.68 19.58
C SER A 139 0.15 -4.21 19.13
N CYS A 140 0.70 -3.85 17.96
CA CYS A 140 0.55 -2.54 17.33
C CYS A 140 -0.65 -2.49 16.38
N LEU A 141 -0.80 -3.50 15.53
CA LEU A 141 -1.76 -3.59 14.44
C LEU A 141 -2.96 -4.44 14.88
N ARG A 142 -3.76 -3.90 15.80
CA ARG A 142 -4.88 -4.62 16.42
C ARG A 142 -5.98 -4.89 15.39
N VAL A 143 -6.49 -6.13 15.37
CA VAL A 143 -7.75 -6.48 14.68
C VAL A 143 -8.86 -6.60 15.72
N CYS A 144 -10.04 -6.06 15.42
CA CYS A 144 -11.12 -5.89 16.40
C CYS A 144 -12.02 -7.11 16.58
N ASP A 145 -12.10 -8.00 15.58
CA ASP A 145 -12.97 -9.18 15.61
C ASP A 145 -12.36 -10.37 14.87
N SER A 146 -12.79 -11.57 15.26
CA SER A 146 -12.21 -12.83 14.79
C SER A 146 -12.55 -13.11 13.32
N ALA A 147 -13.70 -12.62 12.84
CA ALA A 147 -14.15 -12.84 11.48
C ALA A 147 -13.29 -12.03 10.49
N THR A 148 -12.99 -10.77 10.81
CA THR A 148 -12.05 -9.94 10.06
C THR A 148 -10.66 -10.55 10.05
N LEU A 149 -10.16 -11.04 11.21
CA LEU A 149 -8.84 -11.68 11.25
C LEU A 149 -8.80 -12.93 10.37
N ALA A 150 -9.81 -13.80 10.46
CA ALA A 150 -9.88 -15.01 9.62
C ALA A 150 -9.94 -14.65 8.12
N ALA A 151 -10.73 -13.65 7.75
CA ALA A 151 -10.81 -13.18 6.37
C ALA A 151 -9.48 -12.64 5.86
N VAL A 152 -8.76 -11.86 6.67
CA VAL A 152 -7.44 -11.31 6.34
C VAL A 152 -6.37 -12.43 6.28
N HIS A 153 -6.45 -13.41 7.18
CA HIS A 153 -5.57 -14.58 7.20
C HIS A 153 -5.64 -15.37 5.89
N GLU A 154 -6.86 -15.65 5.40
CA GLU A 154 -7.06 -16.31 4.10
C GLU A 154 -6.43 -15.51 2.95
N VAL A 155 -6.50 -14.17 3.03
CA VAL A 155 -5.85 -13.32 2.02
C VAL A 155 -4.33 -13.49 2.02
N TRP A 156 -3.71 -13.49 3.20
CA TRP A 156 -2.27 -13.71 3.30
C TRP A 156 -1.85 -15.14 2.90
N LEU A 157 -2.65 -16.16 3.22
CA LEU A 157 -2.42 -17.53 2.73
C LEU A 157 -2.40 -17.59 1.21
N SER A 158 -3.26 -16.82 0.54
CA SER A 158 -3.23 -16.72 -0.92
C SER A 158 -1.92 -16.12 -1.43
N TYR A 159 -1.32 -15.17 -0.72
CA TYR A 159 -0.04 -14.58 -1.09
C TYR A 159 1.10 -15.59 -0.93
N VAL A 160 1.06 -16.38 0.15
CA VAL A 160 2.01 -17.48 0.40
C VAL A 160 1.95 -18.52 -0.73
N ASN A 161 0.74 -18.86 -1.17
CA ASN A 161 0.52 -19.89 -2.19
C ASN A 161 0.55 -19.36 -3.63
N ALA A 162 0.82 -18.08 -3.84
CA ALA A 162 0.90 -17.49 -5.18
C ALA A 162 2.07 -18.11 -5.96
N ASP A 163 1.83 -18.43 -7.23
CA ASP A 163 2.90 -18.87 -8.12
C ASP A 163 3.70 -17.66 -8.62
N ALA A 164 5.02 -17.77 -8.55
CA ALA A 164 5.93 -16.74 -9.04
C ALA A 164 5.90 -16.62 -10.57
N ARG A 165 5.40 -17.63 -11.30
CA ARG A 165 5.53 -17.68 -12.76
C ARG A 165 4.22 -18.05 -13.44
N PRO A 166 3.37 -17.07 -13.80
CA PRO A 166 2.41 -17.31 -14.88
C PRO A 166 3.18 -17.68 -16.16
N SER A 167 2.55 -18.40 -17.07
CA SER A 167 3.14 -18.56 -18.40
C SER A 167 3.32 -17.17 -19.03
N ARG A 168 4.39 -17.00 -19.82
CA ARG A 168 4.63 -15.75 -20.56
C ARG A 168 3.40 -15.29 -21.35
N ALA A 169 2.63 -16.23 -21.89
CA ALA A 169 1.40 -15.94 -22.60
C ALA A 169 0.28 -15.40 -21.69
N GLU A 170 0.16 -15.88 -20.45
CA GLU A 170 -0.81 -15.35 -19.47
C GLU A 170 -0.43 -13.97 -19.01
N PHE A 171 0.87 -13.74 -18.74
CA PHE A 171 1.39 -12.42 -18.41
C PHE A 171 1.08 -11.39 -19.50
N GLU A 172 1.39 -11.69 -20.76
CA GLU A 172 1.15 -10.77 -21.87
C GLU A 172 -0.35 -10.51 -22.09
N ARG A 173 -1.22 -11.52 -21.87
CA ARG A 173 -2.67 -11.32 -21.93
C ARG A 173 -3.19 -10.41 -20.81
N ALA A 174 -2.71 -10.60 -19.58
CA ALA A 174 -3.07 -9.75 -18.45
C ALA A 174 -2.66 -8.29 -18.71
N LYS A 175 -1.43 -8.09 -19.22
CA LYS A 175 -0.91 -6.79 -19.61
C LYS A 175 -1.74 -6.12 -20.72
N GLN A 176 -2.09 -6.85 -21.77
CA GLN A 176 -2.94 -6.33 -22.85
C GLN A 176 -4.34 -5.95 -22.36
N ALA A 177 -4.94 -6.76 -21.49
CA ALA A 177 -6.23 -6.44 -20.88
C ALA A 177 -6.14 -5.17 -20.01
N GLN A 178 -5.07 -5.02 -19.23
CA GLN A 178 -4.79 -3.84 -18.42
C GLN A 178 -4.64 -2.57 -19.26
N GLU A 179 -3.87 -2.61 -20.35
CA GLU A 179 -3.69 -1.49 -21.27
C GLU A 179 -5.00 -1.07 -21.95
N ALA A 180 -5.87 -2.04 -22.29
CA ALA A 180 -7.17 -1.77 -22.88
C ALA A 180 -8.13 -1.07 -21.90
N ILE A 181 -8.01 -1.35 -20.60
CA ILE A 181 -8.88 -0.82 -19.54
C ILE A 181 -8.42 0.56 -19.05
N GLY A 182 -7.12 0.76 -18.84
CA GLY A 182 -6.57 1.99 -18.23
C GLY A 182 -6.51 3.22 -19.14
N GLY A 183 -6.89 3.08 -20.42
CA GLY A 183 -6.71 4.11 -21.44
C GLY A 183 -5.24 4.28 -21.83
N ALA A 184 -4.99 4.58 -23.11
CA ALA A 184 -3.65 4.56 -23.72
C ALA A 184 -2.64 5.60 -23.17
N GLY A 185 -2.94 6.35 -22.09
CA GLY A 185 -2.14 7.48 -21.61
C GLY A 185 -1.38 7.29 -20.30
N ILE A 186 -1.64 6.24 -19.51
CA ILE A 186 -1.03 6.07 -18.18
C ILE A 186 0.07 5.01 -18.24
N ASN A 187 1.33 5.43 -18.06
CA ASN A 187 2.50 4.54 -18.11
C ASN A 187 2.43 3.37 -17.12
N TYR A 188 1.77 3.57 -15.98
CA TYR A 188 1.56 2.53 -14.98
C TYR A 188 0.75 1.33 -15.52
N TRP A 189 -0.28 1.56 -16.34
CA TRP A 189 -1.06 0.48 -16.94
C TRP A 189 -0.31 -0.28 -18.04
N ARG A 190 0.72 0.34 -18.64
CA ARG A 190 1.59 -0.32 -19.63
C ARG A 190 2.73 -1.11 -19.01
N SER A 191 3.26 -0.66 -17.88
CA SER A 191 4.45 -1.28 -17.24
C SER A 191 4.11 -2.10 -16.00
N GLY A 192 2.97 -1.81 -15.37
CA GLY A 192 2.60 -2.31 -14.04
C GLY A 192 3.51 -1.82 -12.92
N THR A 193 4.41 -0.87 -13.18
CA THR A 193 5.37 -0.35 -12.20
C THR A 193 5.47 1.17 -12.29
N THR A 194 6.07 1.79 -11.28
CA THR A 194 6.33 3.24 -11.27
C THR A 194 7.64 3.62 -11.94
N ASP A 195 8.46 2.65 -12.34
CA ASP A 195 9.88 2.86 -12.64
C ASP A 195 10.12 3.14 -14.14
N GLY A 196 9.02 3.27 -14.88
CA GLY A 196 9.00 3.61 -16.28
C GLY A 196 9.20 2.42 -17.23
N PRO A 197 9.18 2.68 -18.55
CA PRO A 197 9.11 1.64 -19.58
C PRO A 197 10.31 0.68 -19.64
N GLY A 198 11.45 1.03 -19.05
CA GLY A 198 12.67 0.21 -19.05
C GLY A 198 12.80 -0.77 -17.88
N ALA A 199 12.00 -0.61 -16.83
CA ALA A 199 12.07 -1.45 -15.64
C ALA A 199 11.42 -2.84 -15.83
N THR A 200 10.54 -2.97 -16.82
CA THR A 200 9.73 -4.18 -17.06
C THR A 200 10.54 -5.43 -17.37
N ALA A 201 11.80 -5.29 -17.82
CA ALA A 201 12.65 -6.42 -18.16
C ALA A 201 13.04 -7.29 -16.96
N LYS A 202 12.85 -6.81 -15.72
CA LYS A 202 13.17 -7.54 -14.48
C LYS A 202 11.95 -7.88 -13.61
N THR A 203 10.76 -7.45 -14.01
CA THR A 203 9.52 -7.58 -13.23
C THR A 203 8.50 -8.38 -14.03
N ASP A 204 8.54 -9.70 -13.91
CA ASP A 204 7.66 -10.64 -14.62
C ASP A 204 6.73 -11.44 -13.69
N VAL A 205 6.85 -11.23 -12.38
CA VAL A 205 6.03 -11.93 -11.37
C VAL A 205 4.79 -11.09 -11.05
N PRO A 206 3.56 -11.55 -11.34
CA PRO A 206 2.35 -10.86 -10.90
C PRO A 206 2.32 -10.70 -9.40
N ASN A 207 2.00 -9.50 -8.95
CA ASN A 207 1.82 -9.24 -7.53
C ASN A 207 0.45 -9.79 -7.09
N PRO A 208 0.40 -10.81 -6.21
CA PRO A 208 -0.87 -11.38 -5.77
C PRO A 208 -1.69 -10.38 -4.95
N MET A 209 -1.10 -9.28 -4.46
CA MET A 209 -1.86 -8.22 -3.83
C MET A 209 -2.77 -7.46 -4.80
N PHE A 210 -2.52 -7.53 -6.11
CA PHE A 210 -3.36 -6.89 -7.15
C PHE A 210 -4.31 -7.84 -7.87
N SER A 211 -4.24 -9.15 -7.59
CA SER A 211 -4.97 -10.15 -8.39
C SER A 211 -6.48 -10.14 -8.16
N GLY A 212 -6.98 -9.61 -7.04
CA GLY A 212 -8.42 -9.57 -6.70
C GLY A 212 -9.11 -10.94 -6.70
N GLN A 213 -8.35 -12.03 -6.88
CA GLN A 213 -8.85 -13.33 -7.33
C GLN A 213 -9.76 -14.01 -6.30
N MET A 214 -9.46 -13.82 -5.01
CA MET A 214 -10.28 -14.41 -3.94
C MET A 214 -11.70 -13.85 -3.85
N ASP A 215 -11.92 -12.66 -4.40
CA ASP A 215 -13.20 -11.96 -4.34
C ASP A 215 -13.79 -11.68 -5.73
N ASN A 216 -13.20 -12.26 -6.79
CA ASN A 216 -13.56 -12.00 -8.19
C ASN A 216 -13.63 -10.49 -8.53
N LEU A 217 -12.78 -9.69 -7.89
CA LEU A 217 -12.77 -8.24 -8.09
C LEU A 217 -11.90 -7.88 -9.29
N THR A 218 -12.35 -6.87 -10.04
CA THR A 218 -11.61 -6.29 -11.15
C THR A 218 -10.84 -5.06 -10.67
N LEU A 219 -9.54 -4.96 -10.99
CA LEU A 219 -8.77 -3.76 -10.65
C LEU A 219 -9.42 -2.51 -11.23
N HIS A 220 -9.66 -1.49 -10.40
CA HIS A 220 -10.30 -0.27 -10.84
C HIS A 220 -9.43 0.47 -11.88
N TYR A 221 -10.01 0.87 -13.02
CA TYR A 221 -9.31 1.47 -14.17
C TYR A 221 -8.62 2.82 -13.84
N GLY A 222 -9.03 3.49 -12.78
CA GLY A 222 -8.40 4.71 -12.26
C GLY A 222 -7.21 4.47 -11.32
N THR A 223 -6.73 3.23 -11.19
CA THR A 223 -5.59 2.90 -10.32
C THR A 223 -4.32 3.58 -10.83
N ASP A 224 -3.78 4.50 -10.02
CA ASP A 224 -2.51 5.17 -10.25
C ASP A 224 -1.83 5.40 -8.89
N PRO A 225 -0.65 4.81 -8.64
CA PRO A 225 0.04 4.93 -7.35
C PRO A 225 0.45 6.36 -7.00
N LEU A 226 0.60 7.27 -7.97
CA LEU A 226 1.07 8.64 -7.71
C LEU A 226 -0.02 9.54 -7.15
N LEU A 227 -1.30 9.25 -7.42
CA LEU A 227 -2.42 10.08 -6.99
C LEU A 227 -2.56 10.16 -5.47
N GLY A 228 -2.03 9.18 -4.74
CA GLY A 228 -1.99 9.13 -3.28
C GLY A 228 -1.10 10.19 -2.62
N PHE A 229 -0.24 10.88 -3.39
CA PHE A 229 0.85 11.71 -2.87
C PHE A 229 0.66 13.20 -3.16
N HIS A 230 1.34 14.05 -2.37
CA HIS A 230 1.32 15.51 -2.54
C HIS A 230 2.30 15.96 -3.63
N LEU A 231 1.97 15.67 -4.90
CA LEU A 231 2.86 15.81 -6.05
C LEU A 231 3.29 17.25 -6.38
N ALA A 232 2.60 18.27 -5.87
CA ALA A 232 2.99 19.67 -6.08
C ALA A 232 4.43 19.96 -5.59
N THR A 233 4.90 19.22 -4.58
CA THR A 233 6.27 19.33 -4.05
C THR A 233 7.37 18.99 -5.07
N ALA A 234 7.03 18.32 -6.18
CA ALA A 234 7.95 18.06 -7.28
C ALA A 234 8.41 19.35 -8.01
N TYR A 235 7.58 20.39 -7.97
CA TYR A 235 7.78 21.62 -8.76
C TYR A 235 7.91 22.88 -7.91
N LEU A 236 7.59 22.79 -6.61
CA LEU A 236 7.69 23.93 -5.71
C LEU A 236 9.12 24.12 -5.20
N PRO A 237 9.59 25.36 -5.03
CA PRO A 237 10.89 25.65 -4.44
C PRO A 237 10.84 25.36 -2.92
N LEU A 238 11.21 24.14 -2.55
CA LEU A 238 11.36 23.75 -1.15
C LEU A 238 12.72 24.17 -0.60
N THR A 239 12.77 24.46 0.70
CA THR A 239 14.02 24.78 1.38
C THR A 239 14.97 23.58 1.34
N HIS A 240 16.28 23.84 1.36
CA HIS A 240 17.30 22.78 1.44
C HIS A 240 17.26 22.00 2.77
N ALA A 241 16.48 22.42 3.76
CA ALA A 241 16.32 21.66 5.00
C ALA A 241 15.05 20.79 5.00
N SER A 242 14.19 20.90 3.98
CA SER A 242 12.92 20.19 3.96
C SER A 242 13.15 18.69 3.70
N PRO A 243 12.68 17.79 4.58
CA PRO A 243 12.81 16.35 4.36
C PRO A 243 12.03 15.85 3.13
N LEU A 244 11.12 16.68 2.59
CA LEU A 244 10.33 16.38 1.40
C LEU A 244 10.89 17.01 0.13
N ASN A 245 12.11 17.55 0.15
CA ASN A 245 12.72 18.17 -1.01
C ASN A 245 13.31 17.11 -1.97
N PRO A 246 12.68 16.86 -3.14
CA PRO A 246 13.13 15.81 -4.06
C PRO A 246 14.51 16.09 -4.67
N ASN A 247 15.02 17.33 -4.61
CA ASN A 247 16.35 17.66 -5.12
C ASN A 247 17.49 17.18 -4.22
N GLN A 248 17.20 16.75 -2.99
CA GLN A 248 18.22 16.27 -2.05
C GLN A 248 18.56 14.79 -2.23
N VAL A 249 17.68 14.03 -2.88
CA VAL A 249 17.82 12.57 -2.98
C VAL A 249 18.71 12.21 -4.18
N GLN A 250 19.83 11.53 -3.93
CA GLN A 250 20.69 10.95 -4.97
C GLN A 250 20.10 9.65 -5.55
N HIS A 251 19.33 8.91 -4.74
CA HIS A 251 18.55 7.76 -5.21
C HIS A 251 17.39 8.24 -6.10
N GLY A 252 17.27 7.68 -7.31
CA GLY A 252 16.28 8.08 -8.30
C GLY A 252 16.79 8.95 -9.46
N LEU A 253 18.11 9.02 -9.68
CA LEU A 253 18.67 9.55 -10.92
C LEU A 253 18.03 8.84 -12.14
N GLY A 254 17.35 9.62 -13.00
CA GLY A 254 16.67 9.12 -14.19
C GLY A 254 15.20 8.73 -13.99
N LEU A 255 14.65 8.78 -12.76
CA LEU A 255 13.22 8.63 -12.53
C LEU A 255 12.46 9.91 -12.90
N ASP A 256 11.18 9.75 -13.25
CA ASP A 256 10.24 10.85 -13.41
C ASP A 256 10.16 11.68 -12.10
N PRO A 257 10.14 13.03 -12.16
CA PRO A 257 10.10 13.89 -10.98
C PRO A 257 8.94 13.58 -10.01
N LEU A 258 7.78 13.17 -10.53
CA LEU A 258 6.62 12.82 -9.72
C LEU A 258 6.84 11.50 -8.97
N VAL A 259 7.43 10.51 -9.64
CA VAL A 259 7.79 9.21 -9.02
C VAL A 259 8.83 9.42 -7.93
N LYS A 260 9.87 10.23 -8.22
CA LYS A 260 10.89 10.58 -7.23
C LYS A 260 10.27 11.23 -5.98
N THR A 261 9.34 12.15 -6.20
CA THR A 261 8.62 12.85 -5.14
C THR A 261 7.75 11.90 -4.31
N ALA A 262 7.00 11.03 -4.95
CA ALA A 262 6.14 10.05 -4.28
C ALA A 262 6.95 9.05 -3.44
N ARG A 263 8.06 8.52 -3.98
CA ARG A 263 8.98 7.65 -3.25
C ARG A 263 9.59 8.34 -2.03
N LEU A 264 10.05 9.58 -2.17
CA LEU A 264 10.57 10.36 -1.05
C LEU A 264 9.51 10.56 0.05
N GLN A 265 8.28 10.89 -0.32
CA GLN A 265 7.19 11.02 0.65
C GLN A 265 6.91 9.70 1.36
N PHE A 266 6.90 8.58 0.63
CA PHE A 266 6.72 7.25 1.21
C PHE A 266 7.85 6.88 2.18
N GLU A 267 9.11 7.08 1.80
CA GLU A 267 10.28 6.83 2.66
C GLU A 267 10.19 7.67 3.93
N ALA A 268 9.90 8.97 3.81
CA ALA A 268 9.74 9.86 4.95
C ALA A 268 8.60 9.43 5.88
N CYS A 269 7.46 9.02 5.32
CA CYS A 269 6.31 8.59 6.12
C CYS A 269 6.49 7.21 6.76
N GLY A 270 7.17 6.29 6.07
CA GLY A 270 7.44 4.94 6.56
C GLY A 270 8.49 4.91 7.67
N ILE A 271 9.63 5.57 7.47
CA ILE A 271 10.77 5.52 8.41
C ILE A 271 10.47 6.30 9.70
N VAL A 272 9.81 7.45 9.59
CA VAL A 272 9.65 8.38 10.72
C VAL A 272 8.27 8.25 11.38
N GLY A 273 7.24 7.85 10.64
CA GLY A 273 5.86 7.95 11.08
C GLY A 273 5.37 6.80 11.95
N LEU A 274 5.72 5.55 11.62
CA LEU A 274 5.07 4.38 12.23
C LEU A 274 5.89 3.81 13.39
N THR A 275 5.53 4.17 14.62
CA THR A 275 6.11 3.59 15.85
C THR A 275 5.01 3.04 16.75
N CYS A 276 5.19 1.81 17.24
CA CYS A 276 4.31 1.26 18.27
C CYS A 276 4.70 1.80 19.65
N GLN A 277 3.77 2.44 20.35
CA GLN A 277 3.93 2.66 21.79
C GLN A 277 3.52 1.38 22.52
N THR A 278 4.48 0.68 23.12
CA THR A 278 4.18 -0.43 24.04
C THR A 278 3.69 0.16 25.35
N HIS A 279 2.45 -0.13 25.74
CA HIS A 279 1.93 0.13 27.09
C HIS A 279 2.43 -0.92 28.08
#